data_AF-A0A131XW77-F1
#
_entry.id   AF-A0A131XW77-F1
#
_cell.length_a   1.000
_cell.length_b   1.000
_cell.length_c   1.000
_cell.angle_alpha   90.00
_cell.angle_beta   90.00
_cell.angle_gamma   90.00
#
_symmetry.space_group_name_H-M   'P 1'
#
loop_
_entity.id
_entity.type
_entity.pdbx_description
1 polymer ?
#
loop_
_entity_poly.entity_id
_entity_poly.type
_entity_poly.pdbx_seq_one_letter_code
_entity_poly.pdbx_strand_id
1 'polypeptide(L)' 'CTIYYQNVRGLRTKDAEFFSEAMSSTYSIICLTETWLVGGISSSNYFPPKYEVYRRDRDYVETGKSLG' A
#
# COMPACT_ATOMS: atom_id res chain seq x y z
N CYS A 1 -3.23 13.55 16.61
CA CYS A 1 -3.51 12.59 15.53
C CYS A 1 -2.91 13.16 14.26
N THR A 2 -1.92 12.50 13.67
CA THR A 2 -1.20 12.95 12.47
C THR A 2 -1.53 12.01 11.31
N ILE A 3 -1.87 12.57 10.15
CA ILE A 3 -2.35 11.82 8.98
C ILE A 3 -1.44 12.14 7.79
N TYR A 4 -0.98 11.11 7.10
CA TYR A 4 -0.22 11.24 5.85
C TYR A 4 -1.00 10.63 4.70
N TYR A 5 -1.00 11.31 3.56
CA TYR A 5 -1.62 10.83 2.33
C TYR A 5 -0.62 10.87 1.18
N GLN A 6 -0.57 9.79 0.39
CA GLN A 6 0.23 9.74 -0.82
C GLN A 6 -0.45 8.91 -1.91
N ASN A 7 -0.51 9.50 -3.10
CA ASN A 7 -0.66 8.72 -4.32
C ASN A 7 0.71 8.12 -4.67
N VAL A 8 0.85 6.79 -4.54
CA VAL A 8 2.17 6.12 -4.65
C VAL A 8 2.52 5.71 -6.07
N ARG A 9 1.58 5.81 -7.02
CA ARG A 9 1.75 5.47 -8.45
C ARG A 9 2.43 4.10 -8.67
N GLY A 10 2.01 3.09 -7.91
CA GLY A 10 2.62 1.77 -7.91
C GLY A 10 3.51 1.56 -6.69
N LEU A 11 3.02 0.77 -5.74
CA LEU A 11 3.78 0.38 -4.56
C LEU A 11 4.71 -0.82 -4.83
N ARG A 12 4.37 -1.66 -5.82
CA ARG A 12 5.06 -2.92 -6.14
C ARG A 12 6.56 -2.78 -6.40
N THR A 13 7.02 -1.62 -6.85
CA THR A 13 8.42 -1.33 -7.18
C THR A 13 9.12 -0.47 -6.12
N LYS A 14 8.44 -0.16 -5.01
CA LYS A 14 8.89 0.76 -3.95
C LYS A 14 8.71 0.15 -2.56
N ASP A 15 8.62 -1.17 -2.48
CA ASP A 15 8.30 -1.93 -1.27
C ASP A 15 9.31 -1.67 -0.15
N ALA A 16 10.60 -1.82 -0.43
CA ALA A 16 11.64 -1.64 0.57
C ALA A 16 11.75 -0.19 1.07
N GLU A 17 11.67 0.78 0.16
CA GLU A 17 11.73 2.21 0.47
C GLU A 17 10.53 2.61 1.35
N PHE A 18 9.32 2.30 0.89
CA PHE A 18 8.10 2.61 1.63
C PHE A 18 8.07 1.89 2.99
N PHE A 19 8.48 0.62 3.07
CA PHE A 19 8.50 -0.10 4.34
C PHE A 19 9.41 0.59 5.37
N SER A 20 10.60 1.04 4.95
CA SER A 20 11.54 1.76 5.79
C SER A 20 11.00 3.12 6.25
N GLU A 21 10.42 3.89 5.33
CA GLU A 21 9.77 5.17 5.63
C GLU A 21 8.58 5.00 6.57
N ALA A 22 7.73 4.01 6.30
CA ALA A 22 6.59 3.69 7.14
C ALA A 22 7.05 3.27 8.53
N MET A 23 8.11 2.47 8.64
CA MET A 23 8.67 2.02 9.93
C MET A 23 9.23 3.19 10.75
N SER A 24 9.89 4.16 10.13
CA SER A 24 10.45 5.35 10.80
C SER A 24 9.43 6.47 11.03
N SER A 25 8.30 6.43 10.34
CA SER A 25 7.25 7.44 10.45
C SER A 25 6.59 7.50 11.83
N THR A 26 6.18 8.70 12.24
CA THR A 26 5.38 8.98 13.44
C THR A 26 3.92 9.31 13.12
N TYR A 27 3.46 9.05 11.89
CA TYR A 27 2.07 9.28 11.49
C TYR A 27 1.14 8.28 12.19
N SER A 28 0.03 8.77 12.72
CA SER A 28 -1.01 7.91 13.31
C SER A 28 -1.78 7.12 12.24
N ILE A 29 -1.98 7.72 11.06
CA ILE A 29 -2.69 7.13 9.93
C ILE A 29 -1.91 7.41 8.64
N ILE A 30 -1.77 6.40 7.78
CA ILE A 30 -1.20 6.52 6.44
C ILE A 30 -2.26 6.08 5.42
N CYS A 31 -2.61 6.97 4.49
CA CYS A 31 -3.57 6.72 3.43
C CYS A 31 -2.85 6.66 2.08
N LEU A 32 -2.97 5.54 1.37
CA LEU A 32 -2.35 5.35 0.06
C LEU A 32 -3.39 5.16 -1.04
N THR A 33 -3.13 5.73 -2.20
CA THR A 33 -3.90 5.49 -3.43
C THR A 33 -2.98 5.10 -4.58
N GLU A 34 -3.55 4.47 -5.62
CA GLU A 34 -2.79 3.91 -6.74
C GLU A 34 -1.65 2.99 -6.26
N THR A 35 -1.96 2.02 -5.39
CA THR A 35 -0.97 1.04 -4.90
C THR A 35 -0.65 -0.05 -5.92
N TRP A 36 -1.63 -0.36 -6.78
CA TRP A 36 -1.55 -1.44 -7.79
C TRP A 36 -1.28 -2.83 -7.18
N LEU A 37 -1.70 -3.03 -5.93
CA LEU A 37 -1.67 -4.34 -5.27
C LEU A 37 -2.84 -5.23 -5.73
N VAL A 38 -2.64 -6.54 -5.59
CA VAL A 38 -3.61 -7.60 -5.93
C VAL A 38 -3.72 -8.59 -4.77
N GLY A 39 -4.83 -9.32 -4.68
CA GLY A 39 -5.16 -10.18 -3.53
C GLY A 39 -4.12 -11.27 -3.20
N GLY A 40 -3.30 -11.68 -4.16
CA GLY A 40 -2.22 -12.67 -3.94
C GLY A 40 -1.00 -12.13 -3.20
N ILE A 41 -0.93 -10.83 -2.90
CA ILE A 41 0.24 -10.20 -2.28
C ILE A 41 0.04 -10.04 -0.77
N SER A 42 0.93 -10.60 0.05
CA SER A 42 0.85 -10.43 1.51
C SER A 42 1.05 -8.97 1.93
N SER A 43 0.24 -8.47 2.88
CA SER A 43 0.43 -7.14 3.48
C SER A 43 1.78 -7.02 4.19
N SER A 44 2.26 -8.08 4.81
CA SER A 44 3.54 -8.09 5.54
C SER A 44 4.76 -7.81 4.66
N ASN A 45 4.62 -7.94 3.34
CA ASN A 45 5.71 -7.63 2.39
C ASN A 45 5.88 -6.11 2.18
N TYR A 46 4.84 -5.31 2.44
CA TYR A 46 4.80 -3.88 2.12
C TYR A 46 4.59 -2.99 3.33
N PHE A 47 3.89 -3.50 4.35
CA PHE A 47 3.45 -2.71 5.49
C PHE A 47 4.10 -3.24 6.77
N PRO A 48 4.70 -2.37 7.60
CA PRO A 48 5.32 -2.80 8.84
C PRO A 48 4.24 -3.21 9.86
N PRO A 49 4.56 -4.17 10.77
CA PRO A 49 3.60 -4.72 11.74
C PRO A 49 3.06 -3.70 12.75
N LYS A 50 3.61 -2.48 12.80
CA LYS A 50 3.13 -1.40 13.67
C LYS A 50 1.83 -0.75 13.19
N TYR A 51 1.43 -0.98 11.94
CA TYR A 51 0.17 -0.50 11.41
C TYR A 51 -0.79 -1.66 11.20
N GLU A 52 -2.05 -1.43 11.56
CA GLU A 52 -3.14 -2.28 11.11
C GLU A 52 -3.51 -1.91 9.67
N VAL A 53 -3.54 -2.91 8.78
CA VAL A 53 -3.68 -2.68 7.34
C VAL A 53 -5.11 -2.96 6.88
N TYR A 54 -5.79 -1.90 6.46
CA TYR A 54 -7.06 -1.97 5.75
C TYR A 54 -6.80 -1.62 4.28
N ARG A 55 -7.08 -2.54 3.35
CA ARG A 55 -6.84 -2.30 1.93
C ARG A 55 -7.92 -2.95 1.05
N ARG A 56 -8.13 -2.33 -0.12
CA ARG A 56 -8.93 -2.89 -1.22
C ARG A 56 -7.98 -3.12 -2.39
N ASP A 57 -7.77 -4.38 -2.73
CA ASP A 57 -6.88 -4.74 -3.83
C ASP A 57 -7.59 -4.63 -5.18
N ARG A 58 -6.81 -4.54 -6.25
CA ARG A 58 -7.36 -4.57 -7.60
C ARG A 58 -7.81 -5.98 -7.94
N ASP A 59 -9.07 -6.09 -8.35
CA ASP A 59 -9.62 -7.29 -8.94
C ASP A 59 -9.62 -7.16 -10.47
N TYR A 60 -8.77 -7.93 -11.14
CA TYR A 60 -8.68 -7.92 -12.60
C TYR A 60 -9.89 -8.58 -13.28
N VAL A 61 -10.60 -9.46 -12.57
CA VAL A 61 -11.83 -10.08 -13.06
C VAL A 61 -12.96 -9.05 -13.05
N GLU A 62 -13.11 -8.31 -11.95
CA GLU A 62 -14.14 -7.26 -11.82
C GLU A 62 -13.89 -6.10 -12.79
N THR A 63 -12.63 -5.73 -13.02
CA THR A 63 -12.28 -4.56 -13.83
C THR A 63 -12.18 -4.83 -15.33
N GLY A 64 -12.11 -6.10 -15.76
CA GLY A 64 -11.97 -6.50 -17.16
C GLY A 64 -10.69 -5.97 -17.84
N LYS A 65 -9.73 -5.44 -17.08
CA LYS A 65 -8.49 -4.84 -17.57
C LYS A 65 -7.32 -5.66 -17.04
N SER A 66 -6.49 -6.22 -17.91
CA SER A 66 -5.34 -7.04 -17.50
C SER A 66 -4.09 -6.23 -17.14
N LEU A 67 -3.98 -4.99 -17.63
CA LEU A 67 -2.84 -4.09 -17.42
C LEU A 67 -3.33 -2.63 -17.43
N GLY A 68 -2.66 -1.77 -16.67
CA GLY A 68 -2.82 -0.31 -16.70
C GLY A 68 -1.51 0.36 -16.37
#